data_AF-A0A067BEF0-F1
#
_entry.id   AF-A0A067BEF0-F1
#
_cell.length_a   1.000
_cell.length_b   1.000
_cell.length_c   1.000
_cell.angle_alpha   90.00
_cell.angle_beta   90.00
_cell.angle_gamma   90.00
#
_symmetry.space_group_name_H-M   'P 1'
#
loop_
_entity.id
_entity.type
_entity.pdbx_description
1 polymer ?
#
loop_
_entity_poly.entity_id
_entity_poly.type
_entity_poly.pdbx_seq_one_letter_code
_entity_poly.pdbx_strand_id
1 'polypeptide(L)'
;MWYPKCEKGFRSVGCCICSPDCLAGLVDDGAFCRKDSYGRGVGVSRLGCPKHLEKSGLFCYPPCAGNQVGVGPVCWPRCVNPAGTDCGLFCTSSVATCVNTVVDIVGQSAKVTLSLVAQDYTGAIKTAVQTGGKYISLDACPK
;
A
#
# COMPACT_ATOMS: atom_id res chain seq x y z
N MET A 1 -26.34 23.61 -34.85
CA MET A 1 -26.16 23.34 -33.40
C MET A 1 -26.54 24.62 -32.65
N TRP A 2 -27.53 24.59 -31.77
CA TRP A 2 -28.00 25.75 -31.00
C TRP A 2 -27.93 25.40 -29.51
N TYR A 3 -27.22 26.22 -28.73
CA TYR A 3 -27.14 26.04 -27.28
C TYR A 3 -28.04 27.06 -26.59
N PRO A 4 -28.77 26.65 -25.54
CA PRO A 4 -29.59 27.56 -24.76
C PRO A 4 -28.70 28.64 -24.13
N LYS A 5 -29.24 29.86 -24.01
CA LYS A 5 -28.56 30.94 -23.29
C LYS A 5 -28.45 30.58 -21.80
N CYS A 6 -27.35 31.00 -21.18
CA CYS A 6 -27.15 30.80 -19.75
C CYS A 6 -28.19 31.56 -18.93
N GLU A 7 -28.57 30.99 -17.78
CA GLU A 7 -29.46 31.62 -16.82
C GLU A 7 -28.80 32.84 -16.15
N LYS A 8 -29.59 33.66 -15.47
CA LYS A 8 -29.10 34.87 -14.79
C LYS A 8 -28.08 34.51 -13.70
N GLY A 9 -26.93 35.17 -13.72
CA GLY A 9 -25.81 34.89 -12.81
C GLY A 9 -24.89 33.76 -13.29
N PHE A 10 -25.08 33.30 -14.53
CA PHE A 10 -24.17 32.39 -15.21
C PHE A 10 -23.72 33.00 -16.54
N ARG A 11 -22.45 32.78 -16.87
CA ARG A 11 -21.81 33.22 -18.11
C ARG A 11 -21.36 32.03 -18.94
N SER A 12 -21.38 32.21 -20.26
CA SER A 12 -20.88 31.19 -21.18
C SER A 12 -19.36 31.11 -21.11
N VAL A 13 -18.83 29.93 -20.81
CA VAL A 13 -17.41 29.59 -20.88
C VAL A 13 -17.23 28.57 -22.01
N GLY A 14 -16.48 28.96 -23.05
CA GLY A 14 -16.33 28.14 -24.26
C GLY A 14 -17.63 28.05 -25.07
N CYS A 15 -17.90 26.86 -25.65
CA CYS A 15 -18.98 26.68 -26.61
C CYS A 15 -20.34 26.32 -25.98
N CYS A 16 -20.34 25.66 -24.81
CA CYS A 16 -21.53 24.96 -24.29
C CYS A 16 -21.66 24.96 -22.76
N ILE A 17 -20.73 25.57 -22.01
CA ILE A 17 -20.70 25.49 -20.55
C ILE A 17 -21.16 26.83 -19.97
N CYS A 18 -22.12 26.80 -19.06
CA CYS A 18 -22.51 27.97 -18.27
C CYS A 18 -21.85 27.89 -16.90
N SER A 19 -20.86 28.75 -16.65
CA SER A 19 -20.18 28.87 -15.36
C SER A 19 -20.82 30.00 -14.54
N PRO A 20 -21.01 29.86 -13.22
CA PRO A 20 -21.54 30.93 -12.38
C PRO A 20 -20.62 32.16 -12.35
N ASP A 21 -21.20 33.35 -12.25
CA ASP A 21 -20.44 34.58 -12.00
C ASP A 21 -19.90 34.57 -10.55
N CYS A 22 -18.57 34.52 -10.42
CA CYS A 22 -17.95 34.37 -9.12
C CYS A 22 -17.99 35.64 -8.27
N LEU A 23 -18.43 35.46 -7.01
CA LEU A 23 -18.35 36.47 -5.96
C LEU A 23 -16.88 36.88 -5.73
N ALA A 24 -16.68 38.12 -5.26
CA ALA A 24 -15.35 38.64 -4.96
C ALA A 24 -14.61 37.73 -3.96
N GLY A 25 -13.37 37.36 -4.32
CA GLY A 25 -12.53 36.46 -3.51
C GLY A 25 -12.62 34.97 -3.86
N LEU A 26 -13.46 34.60 -4.84
CA LEU A 26 -13.46 33.27 -5.45
C LEU A 26 -12.71 33.28 -6.79
N VAL A 27 -12.04 32.17 -7.08
CA VAL A 27 -11.34 31.94 -8.34
C VAL A 27 -12.27 31.16 -9.27
N ASP A 28 -12.50 31.68 -10.47
CA ASP A 28 -13.23 30.96 -11.52
C ASP A 28 -12.30 29.90 -12.14
N ASP A 29 -12.66 28.63 -12.01
CA ASP A 29 -11.90 27.50 -12.57
C ASP A 29 -12.43 27.03 -13.95
N GLY A 30 -13.39 27.76 -14.51
CA GLY A 30 -14.01 27.52 -15.81
C GLY A 30 -15.31 26.72 -15.75
N ALA A 31 -15.61 26.06 -14.63
CA ALA A 31 -16.87 25.35 -14.40
C ALA A 31 -17.54 25.75 -13.08
N PHE A 32 -16.76 26.16 -12.07
CA PHE A 32 -17.23 26.50 -10.73
C PHE A 32 -16.42 27.66 -10.13
N CYS A 33 -16.99 28.26 -9.09
CA CYS A 33 -16.29 29.26 -8.27
C CYS A 33 -15.60 28.56 -7.10
N ARG A 34 -14.27 28.46 -7.18
CA ARG A 34 -13.46 27.80 -6.19
C ARG A 34 -12.94 28.80 -5.17
N LYS A 35 -12.89 28.39 -3.89
CA LYS A 35 -12.13 29.14 -2.87
C LYS A 35 -10.63 29.03 -3.18
N ASP A 36 -9.86 29.99 -2.70
CA ASP A 36 -8.40 29.90 -2.82
C ASP A 36 -7.91 28.57 -2.20
N SER A 37 -7.02 27.90 -2.90
CA SER A 37 -6.50 26.60 -2.49
C SER A 37 -5.05 26.49 -2.90
N TYR A 38 -4.26 25.86 -2.04
CA TYR A 38 -2.86 25.59 -2.27
C TYR A 38 -2.62 24.08 -2.32
N GLY A 39 -1.75 23.64 -3.21
CA GLY A 39 -1.34 22.25 -3.28
C GLY A 39 -0.51 21.87 -2.06
N ARG A 40 -0.89 20.80 -1.35
CA ARG A 40 -0.10 20.24 -0.22
C ARG A 40 1.19 19.54 -0.66
N GLY A 41 1.43 19.43 -1.97
CA GLY A 41 2.49 18.60 -2.55
C GLY A 41 2.08 17.13 -2.60
N VAL A 42 2.64 16.38 -3.54
CA VAL A 42 2.44 14.92 -3.65
C VAL A 42 3.79 14.26 -3.39
N GLY A 43 3.84 13.45 -2.36
CA GLY A 43 4.94 12.53 -2.18
C GLY A 43 6.19 12.98 -1.47
N VAL A 44 6.08 14.14 -0.85
CA VAL A 44 7.14 14.74 -0.08
C VAL A 44 6.47 15.24 1.19
N SER A 45 6.84 14.67 2.33
CA SER A 45 6.92 15.48 3.55
C SER A 45 7.73 16.72 3.18
N ARG A 46 7.13 17.91 3.27
CA ARG A 46 7.80 19.20 2.94
C ARG A 46 8.98 19.51 3.88
N LEU A 47 9.34 18.60 4.78
CA LEU A 47 10.18 18.83 5.95
C LEU A 47 11.38 17.87 6.05
N GLY A 48 11.66 17.10 5.00
CA GLY A 48 12.42 15.86 5.17
C GLY A 48 11.65 14.91 6.10
N CYS A 49 12.31 13.91 6.67
CA CYS A 49 11.72 13.24 7.81
C CYS A 49 12.26 13.90 9.10
N PRO A 50 11.44 13.98 10.16
CA PRO A 50 11.94 14.30 11.49
C PRO A 50 13.17 13.47 11.82
N LYS A 51 14.06 13.99 12.68
CA LYS A 51 15.19 13.22 13.19
C LYS A 51 14.69 11.86 13.69
N HIS A 52 15.43 10.80 13.38
CA HIS A 52 15.10 9.40 13.73
C HIS A 52 13.95 8.75 12.95
N LEU A 53 13.52 9.33 11.84
CA LEU A 53 12.60 8.68 10.91
C LEU A 53 13.22 8.57 9.52
N GLU A 54 12.95 7.46 8.83
CA GLU A 54 13.36 7.20 7.46
C GLU A 54 12.19 7.42 6.51
N LYS A 55 12.49 8.04 5.38
CA LYS A 55 11.49 8.32 4.36
C LYS A 55 11.25 7.06 3.51
N SER A 56 10.01 6.60 3.45
CA SER A 56 9.58 5.62 2.45
C SER A 56 8.36 6.12 1.70
N GLY A 57 8.53 6.31 0.38
CA GLY A 57 7.51 6.92 -0.47
C GLY A 57 7.18 8.34 -0.02
N LEU A 58 5.92 8.58 0.33
CA LEU A 58 5.41 9.91 0.72
C LEU A 58 5.45 10.13 2.23
N PHE A 59 5.83 9.11 3.00
CA PHE A 59 5.67 9.03 4.45
C PHE A 59 7.02 8.82 5.15
N CYS A 60 7.02 9.04 6.46
CA CYS A 60 8.18 8.84 7.33
C CYS A 60 7.86 7.74 8.33
N TYR A 61 8.75 6.76 8.44
CA TYR A 61 8.61 5.60 9.32
C TYR A 61 9.80 5.49 10.27
N PRO A 62 9.65 4.83 11.43
CA PRO A 62 10.80 4.48 12.26
C PRO A 62 11.80 3.65 11.47
N PRO A 63 13.12 3.86 11.66
CA PRO A 63 14.14 3.00 11.08
C PRO A 63 13.97 1.58 11.59
N CYS A 64 14.20 0.61 10.71
CA CYS A 64 14.15 -0.80 11.08
C CYS A 64 15.35 -1.20 11.93
N ALA A 65 15.21 -2.30 12.68
CA ALA A 65 16.31 -2.85 13.47
C ALA A 65 17.48 -3.29 12.55
N GLY A 66 18.66 -3.50 13.15
CA GLY A 66 19.82 -4.00 12.40
C GLY A 66 19.49 -5.29 11.63
N ASN A 67 20.00 -5.40 10.40
CA ASN A 67 19.72 -6.48 9.44
C ASN A 67 18.26 -6.56 8.96
N GLN A 68 17.56 -5.42 8.93
CA GLN A 68 16.25 -5.31 8.29
C GLN A 68 16.26 -4.17 7.25
N VAL A 69 15.35 -4.24 6.29
CA VAL A 69 15.11 -3.23 5.26
C VAL A 69 13.67 -2.76 5.37
N GLY A 70 13.46 -1.47 5.57
CA GLY A 70 12.14 -0.85 5.61
C GLY A 70 11.58 -0.68 4.20
N VAL A 71 10.39 -1.22 3.94
CA VAL A 71 9.59 -0.89 2.75
C VAL A 71 8.23 -0.41 3.23
N GLY A 72 8.06 0.91 3.25
CA GLY A 72 6.88 1.55 3.84
C GLY A 72 6.83 1.31 5.36
N PRO A 73 5.67 0.90 5.91
CA PRO A 73 5.52 0.64 7.34
C PRO A 73 6.09 -0.72 7.81
N VAL A 74 6.64 -1.53 6.89
CA VAL A 74 7.05 -2.91 7.19
C VAL A 74 8.57 -3.03 7.16
N CYS A 75 9.12 -3.71 8.17
CA CYS A 75 10.53 -4.07 8.23
C CYS A 75 10.73 -5.52 7.77
N TRP A 76 11.42 -5.68 6.65
CA TRP A 76 11.75 -6.98 6.07
C TRP A 76 13.13 -7.44 6.55
N PRO A 77 13.35 -8.74 6.78
CA PRO A 77 14.69 -9.25 7.07
C PRO A 77 15.62 -9.01 5.86
N ARG A 78 16.82 -8.52 6.12
CA ARG A 78 17.85 -8.38 5.09
C ARG A 78 18.52 -9.74 4.90
N CYS A 79 18.29 -10.36 3.75
CA CYS A 79 18.96 -11.61 3.40
C CYS A 79 20.44 -11.32 3.14
N VAL A 80 21.32 -11.86 4.00
CA VAL A 80 22.77 -11.78 3.81
C VAL A 80 23.21 -12.92 2.91
N ASN A 81 23.82 -12.60 1.77
CA ASN A 81 24.54 -13.58 0.96
C ASN A 81 25.87 -13.94 1.63
N PRO A 82 26.25 -15.22 1.72
CA PRO A 82 25.70 -16.38 1.00
C PRO A 82 24.55 -17.14 1.72
N ALA A 83 24.06 -16.67 2.86
CA ALA A 83 23.15 -17.41 3.74
C ALA A 83 21.64 -17.25 3.43
N GLY A 84 21.23 -16.47 2.43
CA GLY A 84 19.81 -16.31 2.10
C GLY A 84 19.50 -15.73 0.72
N THR A 85 18.61 -16.42 -0.02
CA THR A 85 17.86 -15.94 -1.18
C THR A 85 16.65 -15.11 -0.72
N ASP A 86 16.47 -13.93 -1.31
CA ASP A 86 15.32 -13.05 -1.09
C ASP A 86 14.05 -13.62 -1.76
N CYS A 87 13.01 -13.89 -0.97
CA CYS A 87 11.70 -14.40 -1.39
C CYS A 87 10.59 -13.36 -1.20
N GLY A 88 10.93 -12.08 -1.09
CA GLY A 88 10.01 -10.98 -0.82
C GLY A 88 9.60 -10.92 0.64
N LEU A 89 8.77 -11.88 1.09
CA LEU A 89 8.24 -11.87 2.47
C LEU A 89 9.27 -12.39 3.50
N PHE A 90 10.18 -13.26 3.09
CA PHE A 90 11.13 -13.95 3.95
C PHE A 90 12.43 -14.26 3.19
N CYS A 91 13.45 -14.70 3.92
CA CYS A 91 14.69 -15.22 3.36
C CYS A 91 14.67 -16.75 3.38
N THR A 92 15.22 -17.40 2.35
CA THR A 92 15.38 -18.87 2.30
C THR A 92 16.79 -19.26 1.90
N SER A 93 17.20 -20.51 2.13
CA SER A 93 18.52 -20.99 1.71
C SER A 93 18.72 -21.07 0.20
N SER A 94 17.64 -21.15 -0.59
CA SER A 94 17.72 -21.27 -2.06
C SER A 94 16.42 -20.86 -2.74
N VAL A 95 16.48 -20.51 -4.03
CA VAL A 95 15.29 -20.26 -4.86
C VAL A 95 14.36 -21.49 -4.90
N ALA A 96 14.89 -22.72 -4.84
CA ALA A 96 14.04 -23.91 -4.80
C ALA A 96 13.24 -24.00 -3.50
N THR A 97 13.89 -23.71 -2.36
CA THR A 97 13.21 -23.62 -1.05
C THR A 97 12.16 -22.52 -1.08
N CYS A 98 12.48 -21.37 -1.69
CA CYS A 98 11.56 -20.25 -1.90
C CYS A 98 10.24 -20.69 -2.55
N VAL A 99 10.32 -21.33 -3.71
CA VAL A 99 9.16 -21.76 -4.50
C VAL A 99 8.36 -22.81 -3.73
N ASN A 100 9.05 -23.79 -3.14
CA ASN A 100 8.38 -24.86 -2.38
C ASN A 100 7.64 -24.30 -1.16
N THR A 101 8.25 -23.34 -0.44
CA THR A 101 7.60 -22.67 0.69
C THR A 101 6.37 -21.88 0.26
N VAL A 102 6.44 -21.17 -0.87
CA VAL A 102 5.27 -20.44 -1.40
C VAL A 102 4.15 -21.40 -1.79
N VAL A 103 4.47 -22.50 -2.48
CA VAL A 103 3.48 -23.53 -2.86
C VAL A 103 2.84 -24.15 -1.63
N ASP A 104 3.63 -24.44 -0.58
CA ASP A 104 3.11 -24.94 0.69
C ASP A 104 2.14 -23.93 1.33
N ILE A 105 2.51 -22.65 1.43
CA ILE A 105 1.64 -21.61 2.02
C ILE A 105 0.29 -21.54 1.27
N VAL A 106 0.32 -21.54 -0.07
CA VAL A 106 -0.89 -21.53 -0.90
C VAL A 106 -1.70 -22.81 -0.67
N GLY A 107 -1.05 -23.98 -0.67
CA GLY A 107 -1.71 -25.26 -0.42
C GLY A 107 -2.37 -25.35 0.95
N GLN A 108 -1.75 -24.79 1.99
CA GLN A 108 -2.34 -24.74 3.33
C GLN A 108 -3.52 -23.78 3.39
N SER A 109 -3.46 -22.63 2.70
CA SER A 109 -4.59 -21.70 2.62
C SER A 109 -5.81 -22.33 1.93
N ALA A 110 -5.57 -23.16 0.90
CA ALA A 110 -6.60 -23.96 0.27
C ALA A 110 -7.19 -24.98 1.24
N LYS A 111 -6.35 -25.71 1.99
CA LYS A 111 -6.80 -26.67 3.02
C LYS A 111 -7.66 -26.00 4.10
N VAL A 112 -7.25 -24.84 4.60
CA VAL A 112 -8.04 -24.08 5.58
C VAL A 112 -9.40 -23.71 4.99
N THR A 113 -9.44 -23.19 3.76
CA THR A 113 -10.69 -22.86 3.07
C THR A 113 -11.60 -24.09 2.89
N LEU A 114 -11.03 -25.22 2.45
CA LEU A 114 -11.77 -26.48 2.33
C LEU A 114 -12.32 -26.96 3.67
N SER A 115 -11.52 -26.93 4.74
CA SER A 115 -11.98 -27.29 6.08
C SER A 115 -13.09 -26.37 6.58
N LEU A 116 -13.03 -25.07 6.29
CA LEU A 116 -14.10 -24.12 6.62
C LEU A 116 -15.39 -24.40 5.84
N VAL A 117 -15.31 -24.72 4.54
CA VAL A 117 -16.47 -25.13 3.72
C VAL A 117 -17.07 -26.43 4.23
N ALA A 118 -16.24 -27.36 4.68
CA ALA A 118 -16.66 -28.62 5.30
C ALA A 118 -17.15 -28.46 6.76
N GLN A 119 -17.20 -27.23 7.30
CA GLN A 119 -17.52 -26.92 8.70
C GLN A 119 -16.62 -27.63 9.73
N ASP A 120 -15.43 -28.09 9.32
CA ASP A 120 -14.40 -28.63 10.20
C ASP A 120 -13.52 -27.51 10.74
N TYR A 121 -14.04 -26.78 11.73
CA TYR A 121 -13.34 -25.69 12.40
C TYR A 121 -12.08 -26.17 13.12
N THR A 122 -12.09 -27.39 13.68
CA THR A 122 -10.93 -28.00 14.33
C THR A 122 -9.79 -28.25 13.35
N GLY A 123 -10.10 -28.79 12.17
CA GLY A 123 -9.13 -28.97 11.09
C GLY A 123 -8.60 -27.66 10.55
N ALA A 124 -9.46 -26.66 10.37
CA ALA A 124 -9.06 -25.32 9.94
C ALA A 124 -8.09 -24.66 10.93
N ILE A 125 -8.41 -24.68 12.23
CA ILE A 125 -7.55 -24.10 13.28
C ILE A 125 -6.23 -24.87 13.36
N LYS A 126 -6.25 -26.21 13.37
CA LYS A 126 -5.04 -27.03 13.42
C LYS A 126 -4.11 -26.73 12.25
N THR A 127 -4.68 -26.61 11.05
CA THR A 127 -3.92 -26.28 9.83
C THR A 127 -3.34 -24.87 9.89
N ALA A 128 -4.12 -23.89 10.37
CA ALA A 128 -3.66 -22.52 10.54
C ALA A 128 -2.52 -22.41 11.57
N VAL A 129 -2.63 -23.10 12.71
CA VAL A 129 -1.60 -23.13 13.77
C VAL A 129 -0.34 -23.85 13.30
N GLN A 130 -0.47 -24.98 12.59
CA GLN A 130 0.69 -25.69 12.03
C GLN A 130 1.42 -24.86 10.98
N THR A 131 0.68 -24.18 10.12
CA THR A 131 1.23 -23.29 9.09
C THR A 131 1.91 -22.09 9.74
N GLY A 132 1.23 -21.43 10.68
CA GLY A 132 1.78 -20.32 11.46
C GLY A 132 3.04 -20.74 12.20
N GLY A 133 3.02 -21.84 12.95
CA GLY A 133 4.18 -22.32 13.70
C GLY A 133 5.39 -22.67 12.81
N LYS A 134 5.17 -23.32 11.66
CA LYS A 134 6.24 -23.69 10.72
C LYS A 134 6.94 -22.46 10.12
N TYR A 135 6.21 -21.38 9.87
CA TYR A 135 6.75 -20.18 9.20
C TYR A 135 7.12 -19.04 10.16
N ILE A 136 6.50 -18.95 11.33
CA ILE A 136 6.88 -18.01 12.40
C ILE A 136 8.19 -18.46 13.07
N SER A 137 8.44 -19.77 13.13
CA SER A 137 9.69 -20.35 13.63
C SER A 137 10.65 -20.79 12.52
N LEU A 138 10.61 -20.16 11.33
CA LEU A 138 11.69 -20.34 10.38
C LEU A 138 12.99 -19.87 11.07
N ASP A 139 13.83 -20.84 11.43
CA ASP A 139 15.08 -20.60 12.14
C ASP A 139 15.84 -19.48 11.45
N ALA A 140 16.30 -18.52 12.26
CA ALA A 140 17.06 -17.37 11.80
C ALA A 140 18.14 -17.85 10.81
N CYS A 141 18.18 -17.26 9.62
CA CYS A 141 19.26 -17.50 8.67
C CYS A 141 20.59 -17.32 9.44
N PRO A 142 21.44 -18.37 9.51
CA PRO A 142 22.71 -18.25 10.20
C PRO A 142 23.53 -17.12 9.55
N LYS A 143 24.19 -16.33 10.40
CA LYS A 143 25.04 -15.21 9.98
C LYS A 143 26.18 -15.67 9.09
#